data_AF-A0A2V2MRR2-F1
#
_entry.id   AF-A0A2V2MRR2-F1
#
_cell.length_a   1.000
_cell.length_b   1.000
_cell.length_c   1.000
_cell.angle_alpha   90.00
_cell.angle_beta   90.00
_cell.angle_gamma   90.00
#
_symmetry.space_group_name_H-M   'P 1'
#
loop_
_entity.id
_entity.type
_entity.pdbx_description
1 polymer ?
#
loop_
_entity_poly.entity_id
_entity_poly.type
_entity_poly.pdbx_seq_one_letter_code
_entity_poly.pdbx_strand_id
1 'polypeptide(L)'
;MKIIKSRISSKCTDGAIVNECTLDIPVSDAFLQSIQDKGEGEVSTKKLGSNTLFTFSCNSFSMKGMSGDTIIYVSHRKEDAEPVQSILQTLFKEHT
;
A
#
# COMPACT_ATOMS: atom_id res chain seq x y z
N MET A 1 10.52 1.95 -7.38
CA MET A 1 10.09 1.42 -6.07
C MET A 1 9.51 0.04 -6.30
N LYS A 2 9.90 -0.99 -5.56
CA LYS A 2 9.46 -2.37 -5.81
C LYS A 2 9.25 -3.09 -4.48
N ILE A 3 8.25 -3.97 -4.43
CA ILE A 3 8.05 -4.87 -3.29
C ILE A 3 9.10 -5.98 -3.38
N ILE A 4 9.97 -6.07 -2.38
CA ILE A 4 11.02 -7.10 -2.28
C ILE A 4 10.68 -8.24 -1.34
N LYS A 5 9.70 -8.03 -0.44
CA LYS A 5 9.21 -9.04 0.48
C LYS A 5 7.74 -8.79 0.80
N SER A 6 6.96 -9.85 0.96
CA SER A 6 5.60 -9.79 1.49
C SER A 6 5.40 -10.92 2.48
N ARG A 7 4.71 -10.64 3.59
CA ARG A 7 4.31 -11.64 4.58
C ARG A 7 2.90 -11.33 5.10
N ILE A 8 2.11 -12.37 5.33
CA ILE A 8 0.85 -12.23 6.06
C ILE A 8 1.18 -11.88 7.51
N SER A 9 0.79 -10.68 7.95
CA SER A 9 0.99 -10.21 9.33
C SER A 9 -0.19 -10.55 10.22
N SER A 10 -1.41 -10.55 9.68
CA SER A 10 -2.63 -10.88 10.44
C SER A 10 -3.74 -11.44 9.54
N LYS A 11 -4.61 -12.26 10.15
CA LYS A 11 -5.88 -12.71 9.57
C LYS A 11 -6.99 -12.25 10.49
N CYS A 12 -7.89 -11.43 9.97
CA CYS A 12 -9.03 -10.92 10.69
C CYS A 12 -10.16 -11.96 10.73
N THR A 13 -11.03 -11.85 11.72
CA THR A 13 -12.18 -12.75 11.92
C THR A 13 -13.23 -12.63 10.82
N ASP A 14 -13.25 -11.51 10.10
CA ASP A 14 -14.09 -11.24 8.93
C ASP A 14 -13.51 -11.82 7.62
N GLY A 15 -12.38 -12.54 7.69
CA GLY A 15 -11.71 -13.12 6.53
C GLY A 15 -10.79 -12.16 5.78
N ALA A 16 -10.64 -10.91 6.24
CA ALA A 16 -9.62 -10.01 5.71
C ALA A 16 -8.22 -10.47 6.11
N ILE A 17 -7.26 -10.25 5.20
CA ILE A 17 -5.86 -10.56 5.37
C ILE A 17 -5.10 -9.25 5.39
N VAL A 18 -4.19 -9.10 6.35
CA VAL A 18 -3.22 -8.01 6.38
C VAL A 18 -1.87 -8.57 5.95
N ASN A 19 -1.32 -8.01 4.89
CA ASN A 19 0.02 -8.28 4.40
C ASN A 19 0.93 -7.11 4.75
N GLU A 20 2.08 -7.41 5.34
CA GLU A 20 3.18 -6.48 5.45
C GLU A 20 4.08 -6.65 4.22
N CYS A 21 4.27 -5.56 3.47
CA CYS A 21 5.15 -5.53 2.31
C CYS A 21 6.37 -4.64 2.61
N THR A 22 7.55 -5.14 2.25
CA THR A 22 8.81 -4.39 2.31
C THR A 22 9.19 -3.92 0.92
N LEU A 23 9.53 -2.64 0.82
CA LEU A 23 9.96 -1.95 -0.39
C LEU A 23 11.48 -1.88 -0.47
N ASP A 24 12.02 -1.80 -1.68
CA ASP A 24 13.46 -1.60 -1.93
C ASP A 24 13.94 -0.18 -1.56
N ILE A 25 13.08 0.82 -1.71
CA ILE A 25 13.32 2.22 -1.37
C ILE A 25 12.16 2.79 -0.55
N PRO A 26 12.40 3.83 0.27
CA PRO A 26 11.35 4.45 1.06
C PRO A 26 10.22 5.05 0.20
N VAL A 27 9.01 5.08 0.76
CA VAL A 27 7.86 5.76 0.15
C VAL A 27 8.17 7.25 0.00
N SER A 28 8.13 7.75 -1.23
CA SER A 28 8.36 9.16 -1.55
C SER A 28 7.06 9.94 -1.62
N ASP A 29 7.13 11.25 -1.41
CA ASP A 29 5.97 12.13 -1.60
C ASP A 29 5.50 12.13 -3.07
N ALA A 30 6.41 11.92 -4.03
CA ALA A 30 6.05 11.78 -5.44
C ALA A 30 5.20 10.53 -5.72
N PHE A 31 5.48 9.41 -5.03
CA PHE A 31 4.63 8.23 -5.10
C PHE A 31 3.24 8.52 -4.54
N LEU A 32 3.16 9.22 -3.39
CA LEU A 32 1.88 9.61 -2.79
C LEU A 32 1.04 10.50 -3.71
N GLN A 33 1.68 11.44 -4.40
CA GLN A 33 1.00 12.27 -5.39
C GLN A 33 0.51 11.42 -6.56
N SER A 34 1.32 10.51 -7.09
CA SER A 34 0.91 9.66 -8.21
C SER A 34 -0.28 8.76 -7.88
N ILE A 35 -0.35 8.16 -6.69
CA ILE A 35 -1.49 7.31 -6.33
C ILE A 35 -2.77 8.13 -6.16
N GLN A 36 -2.64 9.41 -5.79
CA GLN A 36 -3.76 10.34 -5.70
C GLN A 36 -4.24 10.77 -7.10
N ASP A 37 -3.32 10.98 -8.03
CA ASP A 37 -3.63 11.41 -9.41
C ASP A 37 -4.26 10.29 -10.25
N LYS A 38 -3.94 9.02 -9.97
CA LYS A 38 -4.50 7.86 -10.71
C LYS A 38 -6.01 7.69 -10.51
N GLY A 39 -6.60 8.23 -9.44
CA GLY A 39 -8.06 8.28 -9.24
C GLY A 39 -8.75 6.92 -9.00
N GLU A 40 -8.01 5.83 -8.86
CA GLU A 40 -8.55 4.46 -8.65
C GLU A 40 -8.96 4.17 -7.19
N GLY A 41 -8.90 5.18 -6.32
CA GLY A 41 -9.25 5.06 -4.91
C GLY A 41 -9.19 6.38 -4.16
N GLU A 42 -9.51 6.34 -2.88
CA GLU A 42 -9.41 7.47 -1.97
C GLU A 42 -8.04 7.45 -1.28
N VAL A 43 -7.33 8.58 -1.33
CA VAL A 43 -6.08 8.78 -0.59
C VAL A 43 -6.34 9.76 0.55
N SER A 44 -6.22 9.26 1.78
CA SER A 44 -6.21 10.08 2.99
C SER A 44 -4.76 10.26 3.45
N THR A 45 -4.35 11.50 3.70
CA THR A 45 -3.02 11.81 4.23
C THR A 45 -3.12 12.60 5.54
N LYS A 46 -2.16 12.36 6.43
CA LYS A 46 -2.01 13.09 7.68
C LYS A 46 -0.54 13.37 7.95
N LYS A 47 -0.18 14.64 8.12
CA LYS A 47 1.18 15.03 8.53
C LYS A 47 1.43 14.66 9.99
N LEU A 48 2.60 14.05 10.25
CA LEU A 48 3.15 13.70 11.55
C LEU A 48 4.60 14.19 11.59
N GLY A 49 4.81 15.43 12.04
CA GLY A 49 6.12 16.08 11.98
C GLY A 49 6.57 16.28 10.52
N SER A 50 7.74 15.75 10.17
CA SER A 50 8.27 15.76 8.80
C SER A 50 7.68 14.67 7.90
N ASN A 51 6.97 13.69 8.46
CA ASN A 51 6.50 12.52 7.72
C ASN A 51 5.00 12.63 7.41
N THR A 52 4.56 11.92 6.38
CA THR A 52 3.16 11.83 5.97
C THR A 52 2.68 10.41 6.16
N LEU A 53 1.77 10.20 7.11
CA LEU A 53 0.99 8.96 7.18
C LEU A 53 -0.02 8.98 6.04
N PHE A 54 -0.13 7.90 5.30
CA PHE A 54 -1.11 7.77 4.23
C PHE A 54 -1.95 6.51 4.39
N THR A 55 -3.20 6.60 3.94
CA THR A 55 -4.11 5.48 3.73
C THR A 55 -4.68 5.62 2.33
N PHE A 56 -4.39 4.65 1.47
CA PHE A 56 -5.08 4.45 0.20
C PHE A 56 -6.18 3.40 0.39
N SER A 57 -7.36 3.62 -0.16
CA SER A 57 -8.43 2.63 -0.17
C SER A 57 -9.13 2.60 -1.52
N CYS A 58 -9.30 1.40 -2.06
CA CYS A 58 -10.12 1.13 -3.23
C CYS A 58 -11.09 -0.02 -2.93
N ASN A 59 -11.86 -0.45 -3.93
CA ASN A 59 -12.84 -1.53 -3.75
C ASN A 59 -12.21 -2.88 -3.37
N SER A 60 -10.97 -3.13 -3.78
CA SER A 60 -10.32 -4.45 -3.62
C SER A 60 -9.35 -4.51 -2.44
N PHE A 61 -8.75 -3.39 -2.05
CA PHE A 61 -7.81 -3.35 -0.93
C PHE A 61 -7.68 -1.95 -0.32
N SER A 62 -7.14 -1.93 0.90
CA SER A 62 -6.62 -0.73 1.53
C SER A 62 -5.12 -0.89 1.80
N MET A 63 -4.38 0.20 1.71
CA MET A 63 -2.94 0.24 1.93
C MET A 63 -2.60 1.39 2.86
N LYS A 64 -1.78 1.13 3.87
CA LYS A 64 -1.34 2.11 4.85
C LYS A 64 0.18 2.13 4.93
N GLY A 65 0.75 3.32 5.09
CA GLY A 65 2.18 3.48 5.27
C GLY A 65 2.53 4.89 5.70
N MET A 66 3.82 5.17 5.71
CA MET A 66 4.38 6.47 6.06
C MET A 66 5.44 6.88 5.05
N SER A 67 5.47 8.14 4.64
CA SER A 67 6.57 8.65 3.81
C SER A 67 7.91 8.52 4.54
N GLY A 68 8.96 8.19 3.79
CA GLY A 68 10.28 7.89 4.34
C GLY A 68 10.43 6.49 4.97
N ASP A 69 9.38 5.67 5.00
CA ASP A 69 9.45 4.28 5.45
C ASP A 69 9.47 3.30 4.27
N THR A 70 10.01 2.10 4.50
CA THR A 70 10.06 1.00 3.51
C THR A 70 8.98 -0.06 3.76
N ILE A 71 8.22 0.07 4.85
CA ILE A 71 7.15 -0.85 5.20
C ILE A 71 5.79 -0.24 4.88
N ILE A 72 4.95 -1.03 4.22
CA ILE A 72 3.53 -0.75 4.03
C ILE A 72 2.70 -1.94 4.48
N TYR A 73 1.47 -1.67 4.91
CA TYR A 73 0.50 -2.69 5.26
C TYR A 73 -0.65 -2.65 4.26
N VAL A 74 -0.94 -3.79 3.65
CA VAL A 74 -2.04 -3.95 2.70
C VAL A 74 -3.08 -4.87 3.31
N SER A 75 -4.32 -4.41 3.39
CA SER A 75 -5.46 -5.20 3.84
C SER A 75 -6.41 -5.47 2.68
N HIS A 76 -6.78 -6.73 2.48
CA HIS A 76 -7.73 -7.15 1.43
C HIS A 76 -8.49 -8.40 1.87
N ARG A 77 -9.58 -8.76 1.18
CA ARG A 77 -10.26 -10.03 1.44
C ARG A 77 -9.45 -11.19 0.89
N LYS A 78 -9.66 -12.38 1.44
CA LYS A 78 -8.93 -13.58 1.02
C LYS A 78 -9.16 -13.92 -0.46
N GLU A 79 -10.39 -13.75 -0.94
CA GLU A 79 -10.77 -13.97 -2.33
C GLU A 79 -10.07 -13.02 -3.32
N ASP A 80 -9.63 -11.86 -2.85
CA ASP A 80 -8.97 -10.83 -3.68
C ASP A 80 -7.43 -10.95 -3.70
N ALA A 81 -6.84 -12.00 -3.10
CA ALA A 81 -5.39 -12.09 -2.90
C ALA A 81 -4.56 -11.99 -4.21
N GLU A 82 -4.89 -12.81 -5.21
CA GLU A 82 -4.21 -12.82 -6.52
C GLU A 82 -4.37 -11.50 -7.29
N PRO A 83 -5.59 -10.94 -7.48
CA PRO A 83 -5.73 -9.67 -8.19
C PRO A 83 -5.06 -8.51 -7.45
N VAL A 84 -5.13 -8.47 -6.12
CA VAL A 84 -4.44 -7.44 -5.31
C VAL A 84 -2.93 -7.53 -5.49
N GLN A 85 -2.35 -8.74 -5.49
CA GLN A 85 -0.92 -8.91 -5.72
C GLN A 85 -0.49 -8.37 -7.09
N SER A 86 -1.28 -8.62 -8.15
CA SER A 86 -1.02 -8.11 -9.50
C SER A 86 -1.08 -6.57 -9.56
N ILE A 87 -2.10 -5.97 -8.95
CA ILE A 87 -2.25 -4.51 -8.89
C ILE A 87 -1.07 -3.89 -8.14
N LEU A 88 -0.69 -4.43 -6.98
CA LEU A 88 0.45 -3.93 -6.22
C LEU A 88 1.75 -4.01 -7.02
N GLN A 89 2.02 -5.13 -7.69
CA GLN A 89 3.22 -5.26 -8.51
C GLN A 89 3.28 -4.19 -9.61
N THR A 90 2.14 -3.91 -10.25
CA THR A 90 2.03 -2.86 -11.28
C THR A 90 2.25 -1.47 -10.67
N LEU A 91 1.51 -1.18 -9.59
CA LEU A 91 1.54 0.10 -8.88
C LEU A 91 2.96 0.48 -8.45
N PHE A 92 3.71 -0.46 -7.88
CA PHE A 92 5.06 -0.16 -7.43
C PHE A 92 6.06 -0.13 -8.61
N LYS A 93 5.97 -1.07 -9.57
CA LYS A 93 6.92 -1.15 -10.71
C LYS A 93 6.97 0.13 -11.56
N GLU A 94 5.87 0.85 -11.69
CA GLU A 94 5.79 2.11 -12.48
C GLU A 94 6.55 3.29 -11.87
N HIS A 95 7.02 3.20 -10.62
CA HIS A 95 7.74 4.28 -9.92
C HIS A 95 9.22 3.97 -9.72
N THR A 96 9.87 3.35 -10.71
CA THR A 96 11.31 3.06 -10.72
C THR A 96 12.09 4.11 -11.47
#